data_AF-A0A7S1CPQ9-F1
#
_entry.id   AF-A0A7S1CPQ9-F1
#
_cell.length_a   1.000
_cell.length_b   1.000
_cell.length_c   1.000
_cell.angle_alpha   90.00
_cell.angle_beta   90.00
_cell.angle_gamma   90.00
#
_symmetry.space_group_name_H-M   'P 1'
#
loop_
_entity.id
_entity.type
_entity.pdbx_description
1 polymer ?
#
loop_
_entity_poly.entity_id
_entity_poly.type
_entity_poly.pdbx_seq_one_letter_code
_entity_poly.pdbx_strand_id
1 'polypeptide(L)'
;PYLMLAGTSYIIPTWLANLMTYVVLYNNFIPISLYVTMEMCFYVLAMFVDNDVRMYDAATDTPAVCRTSTVVTDLGQIEYLLTDKTGTLTQNIMTFKMASVAGRIF
;
A
#
# COMPACT_ATOMS: atom_id res chain seq x y z
N PRO A 1 30.51 32.85 -1.89
CA PRO A 1 30.70 31.57 -1.16
C PRO A 1 29.85 31.58 0.11
N TYR A 2 28.68 30.92 0.07
CA TYR A 2 27.62 31.08 1.07
C TYR A 2 28.06 30.73 2.51
N LEU A 3 29.16 30.00 2.69
CA LEU A 3 29.75 29.64 3.99
C LEU A 3 31.10 30.33 4.28
N MET A 4 31.57 31.24 3.42
CA MET A 4 32.75 32.07 3.71
C MET A 4 32.29 33.35 4.42
N LEU A 5 32.33 33.34 5.75
CA LEU A 5 32.35 34.58 6.53
C LEU A 5 33.66 35.31 6.21
N ALA A 6 33.55 36.53 5.68
CA ALA A 6 34.69 37.37 5.37
C ALA A 6 35.52 37.61 6.64
N GLY A 7 36.72 37.04 6.70
CA GLY A 7 37.70 37.29 7.77
C GLY A 7 38.01 36.13 8.72
N THR A 8 37.50 34.91 8.50
CA THR A 8 37.82 33.76 9.37
C THR A 8 38.95 32.91 8.79
N SER A 9 40.00 32.64 9.60
CA SER A 9 40.99 31.60 9.30
C SER A 9 40.28 30.25 9.20
N TYR A 10 40.50 29.53 8.09
CA TYR A 10 39.84 28.25 7.84
C TYR A 10 40.24 27.21 8.90
N ILE A 11 39.32 26.89 9.82
CA ILE A 11 39.46 25.77 10.76
C ILE A 11 39.36 24.42 10.00
N ILE A 12 38.74 24.43 8.81
CA ILE A 12 38.39 23.26 8.00
C ILE A 12 38.98 23.40 6.59
N PRO A 13 39.52 22.33 5.97
CA PRO A 13 40.03 22.38 4.60
C PRO A 13 39.00 22.94 3.59
N THR A 14 39.47 23.78 2.65
CA THR A 14 38.62 24.48 1.67
C THR A 14 37.82 23.54 0.76
N TRP A 15 38.38 22.39 0.38
CA TRP A 15 37.67 21.37 -0.40
C TRP A 15 36.47 20.78 0.36
N LEU A 16 36.59 20.64 1.69
CA LEU A 16 35.53 20.11 2.55
C LEU A 16 34.44 21.16 2.79
N ALA A 17 34.80 22.43 2.94
CA ALA A 17 33.82 23.53 3.00
C ALA A 17 33.01 23.67 1.70
N ASN A 18 33.66 23.50 0.54
CA ASN A 18 33.00 23.52 -0.76
C ASN A 18 32.07 22.31 -0.93
N LEU A 19 32.49 21.11 -0.50
CA LEU A 19 31.65 19.91 -0.51
C LEU A 19 30.35 20.13 0.31
N MET A 20 30.47 20.63 1.54
CA MET A 20 29.30 20.91 2.40
C MET A 20 28.38 21.97 1.78
N THR A 21 28.94 22.97 1.10
CA THR A 21 28.15 23.98 0.37
C THR A 21 27.32 23.33 -0.74
N TYR A 22 27.91 22.41 -1.51
CA TYR A 22 27.18 21.67 -2.55
C TYR A 22 26.11 20.73 -1.98
N VAL A 23 26.37 20.06 -0.85
CA VAL A 23 25.37 19.22 -0.18
C VAL A 23 24.14 20.04 0.23
N VAL A 24 24.32 21.23 0.79
CA VAL A 24 23.21 22.12 1.16
C VAL A 24 22.48 22.65 -0.08
N LEU A 25 23.22 23.01 -1.14
CA LEU A 25 22.64 23.43 -2.43
C LEU A 25 21.73 22.37 -3.06
N TYR A 26 22.11 21.09 -3.00
CA TYR A 26 21.34 19.98 -3.57
C TYR A 26 20.34 19.34 -2.60
N ASN A 27 20.15 19.87 -1.40
CA ASN A 27 19.25 19.27 -0.40
C ASN A 27 17.80 19.15 -0.87
N ASN A 28 17.35 20.03 -1.78
CA ASN A 28 16.00 19.99 -2.37
C ASN A 28 15.86 19.05 -3.58
N PHE A 29 16.92 18.34 -4.00
CA PHE A 29 16.85 17.41 -5.13
C PHE A 29 15.90 16.24 -4.84
N ILE A 30 15.88 15.79 -3.57
CA ILE A 30 14.87 14.85 -3.07
C ILE A 30 13.92 15.65 -2.18
N PRO A 31 12.70 15.96 -2.64
CA PRO A 31 11.76 16.71 -1.83
C PRO A 31 11.33 15.88 -0.63
N ILE A 32 11.50 16.42 0.57
CA ILE A 32 11.09 15.78 1.83
C ILE A 32 9.57 15.49 1.81
N SER A 33 8.80 16.33 1.10
CA SER A 33 7.36 16.16 0.93
C SER A 33 6.96 14.92 0.13
N LEU A 34 7.86 14.33 -0.68
CA LEU A 34 7.54 13.17 -1.52
C LEU A 34 6.98 12.01 -0.70
N TYR A 35 7.60 11.73 0.44
CA TYR A 35 7.21 10.63 1.32
C TYR A 35 5.78 10.84 1.86
N VAL A 36 5.50 12.03 2.37
CA VAL A 36 4.17 12.37 2.90
C VAL A 36 3.12 12.37 1.77
N THR A 37 3.46 12.85 0.58
CA THR A 37 2.53 12.83 -0.55
C THR A 37 2.19 11.41 -1.00
N MET A 38 3.14 10.47 -0.99
CA MET A 38 2.87 9.06 -1.31
C MET A 38 1.92 8.42 -0.30
N GLU A 39 2.16 8.63 1.01
CA GLU A 39 1.27 8.11 2.05
C GLU A 39 -0.15 8.69 1.92
N MET A 40 -0.28 9.98 1.58
CA MET A 40 -1.58 10.60 1.31
C MET A 40 -2.27 9.97 0.09
N CYS A 41 -1.54 9.62 -0.96
CA CYS A 41 -2.11 8.89 -2.10
C CYS A 41 -2.64 7.51 -1.69
N PHE A 42 -1.87 6.75 -0.91
CA PHE A 42 -2.32 5.44 -0.40
C PHE A 42 -3.57 5.55 0.47
N TYR A 43 -3.63 6.57 1.32
CA TYR A 43 -4.78 6.85 2.15
C TYR A 43 -6.04 7.16 1.33
N VAL A 44 -5.93 8.02 0.31
CA VAL A 44 -7.05 8.35 -0.57
C VAL A 44 -7.53 7.12 -1.36
N LEU A 45 -6.60 6.27 -1.82
CA LEU A 45 -6.95 5.02 -2.49
C LEU A 45 -7.68 4.04 -1.56
N ALA A 46 -7.22 3.91 -0.31
CA ALA A 46 -7.90 3.11 0.71
C ALA A 46 -9.33 3.61 0.96
N MET A 47 -9.54 4.93 1.04
CA MET A 47 -10.88 5.51 1.16
C MET A 47 -11.80 5.15 -0.02
N PHE A 48 -11.27 5.04 -1.24
CA PHE A 48 -12.09 4.62 -2.37
C PHE A 48 -12.52 3.16 -2.26
N VAL A 49 -11.65 2.27 -1.74
CA VAL A 49 -12.01 0.86 -1.48
C VAL A 49 -13.07 0.77 -0.41
N ASP A 50 -12.94 1.52 0.68
CA ASP A 50 -13.89 1.50 1.80
C ASP A 50 -15.28 2.01 1.41
N ASN A 51 -15.37 2.95 0.46
CA ASN A 51 -16.62 3.54 0.00
C ASN A 51 -17.18 2.87 -1.27
N ASP A 52 -16.63 1.75 -1.73
CA ASP A 52 -17.15 1.05 -2.91
C ASP A 52 -18.39 0.22 -2.59
N VAL A 53 -19.54 0.66 -3.12
CA VAL A 53 -20.84 -0.01 -2.99
C VAL A 53 -20.84 -1.40 -3.63
N ARG A 54 -19.97 -1.68 -4.62
CA ARG A 54 -19.90 -2.99 -5.28
C ARG A 54 -19.23 -4.06 -4.42
N MET A 55 -18.45 -3.66 -3.42
CA MET A 55 -17.77 -4.56 -2.50
C MET A 55 -18.50 -4.67 -1.15
N TYR A 56 -19.76 -4.24 -1.10
CA TYR A 56 -20.63 -4.31 0.07
C TYR A 56 -21.47 -5.59 0.09
N ASP A 57 -21.42 -6.34 1.19
CA ASP A 57 -22.31 -7.50 1.39
C ASP A 57 -23.59 -7.09 2.13
N ALA A 58 -24.70 -7.05 1.40
CA ALA A 58 -26.02 -6.71 1.93
C ALA A 58 -26.62 -7.79 2.84
N ALA A 59 -26.18 -9.05 2.76
CA ALA A 59 -26.72 -10.12 3.59
C ALA A 59 -26.22 -10.04 5.04
N THR A 60 -24.97 -9.58 5.22
CA THR A 60 -24.31 -9.47 6.52
C THR A 60 -24.10 -8.02 6.99
N ASP A 61 -24.51 -7.04 6.18
CA ASP A 61 -24.33 -5.60 6.45
C ASP A 61 -22.85 -5.21 6.59
N THR A 62 -21.95 -5.90 5.86
CA THR A 62 -20.50 -5.69 5.96
C THR A 62 -19.93 -4.99 4.74
N PRO A 63 -19.35 -3.78 4.88
CA PRO A 63 -18.57 -3.14 3.82
C PRO A 63 -17.17 -3.75 3.71
N ALA A 64 -16.53 -3.53 2.55
CA ALA A 64 -15.10 -3.73 2.42
C ALA A 64 -14.36 -2.72 3.32
N VAL A 65 -13.32 -3.17 4.02
CA VAL A 65 -12.52 -2.32 4.91
C VAL A 65 -11.04 -2.57 4.66
N CYS A 66 -10.35 -1.53 4.21
CA CYS A 66 -8.91 -1.48 4.03
C CYS A 66 -8.23 -1.19 5.38
N ARG A 67 -7.60 -2.21 5.96
CA ARG A 67 -6.90 -2.09 7.26
C ARG A 67 -5.49 -1.52 7.13
N THR A 68 -4.90 -1.60 5.94
CA THR A 68 -3.52 -1.16 5.66
C THR A 68 -3.49 -0.49 4.30
N SER A 69 -3.34 0.83 4.27
CA SER A 69 -3.38 1.66 3.06
C SER A 69 -2.28 1.34 2.06
N THR A 70 -1.10 0.94 2.52
CA THR A 70 0.06 0.60 1.66
C THR A 70 -0.19 -0.64 0.79
N VAL A 71 -1.06 -1.56 1.22
CA VAL A 71 -1.33 -2.81 0.49
C VAL A 71 -2.15 -2.57 -0.78
N VAL A 72 -2.85 -1.43 -0.88
CA VAL A 72 -3.75 -1.15 -2.00
C VAL A 72 -3.01 -1.14 -3.35
N THR A 73 -1.74 -0.74 -3.38
CA THR A 73 -0.92 -0.81 -4.60
C THR A 73 -0.46 -2.22 -4.92
N ASP A 74 -0.16 -3.00 -3.90
CA ASP A 74 0.34 -4.37 -4.04
C ASP A 74 -0.73 -5.29 -4.61
N LEU A 75 -2.02 -4.99 -4.35
CA LEU A 75 -3.16 -5.72 -4.91
C LEU A 75 -3.14 -5.78 -6.45
N GLY A 76 -2.58 -4.75 -7.11
CA GLY A 76 -2.46 -4.71 -8.57
C GLY A 76 -1.33 -5.59 -9.13
N GLN A 77 -0.48 -6.16 -8.28
CA GLN A 77 0.70 -6.93 -8.65
C GLN A 77 0.66 -8.39 -8.15
N ILE A 78 -0.49 -8.85 -7.66
CA ILE A 78 -0.63 -10.22 -7.15
C ILE A 78 -0.63 -11.23 -8.31
N GLU A 79 0.29 -12.20 -8.26
CA GLU A 79 0.35 -13.31 -9.24
C GLU A 79 -0.31 -14.60 -8.75
N TYR A 80 -0.28 -14.84 -7.44
CA TYR A 80 -0.77 -16.08 -6.84
C TYR A 80 -1.78 -15.78 -5.74
N LEU A 81 -2.96 -16.43 -5.81
CA LEU A 81 -3.97 -16.39 -4.78
C LEU A 81 -3.97 -17.71 -4.02
N LEU A 82 -3.56 -17.68 -2.76
CA LEU A 82 -3.71 -18.80 -1.84
C LEU A 82 -5.07 -18.66 -1.16
N THR A 83 -5.94 -19.65 -1.34
CA THR A 83 -7.31 -19.62 -0.81
C THR A 83 -7.55 -20.78 0.14
N ASP A 84 -8.27 -20.52 1.23
CA ASP A 84 -8.74 -21.57 2.13
C ASP A 84 -10.03 -22.19 1.59
N LYS A 85 -10.27 -23.47 1.88
CA LYS A 85 -11.46 -24.18 1.37
C LYS A 85 -12.71 -23.80 2.16
N THR A 86 -12.68 -24.01 3.48
CA THR A 86 -13.87 -23.91 4.32
C THR A 86 -14.05 -22.47 4.77
N GLY A 87 -15.24 -21.90 4.58
CA GLY A 87 -15.52 -20.51 4.97
C GLY A 87 -15.07 -19.46 3.95
N THR A 88 -14.28 -19.83 2.93
CA THR A 88 -13.99 -18.97 1.76
C THR A 88 -14.63 -19.54 0.49
N LEU A 89 -14.21 -20.72 0.01
CA LEU A 89 -14.77 -21.32 -1.20
C LEU A 89 -16.14 -21.96 -0.96
N THR A 90 -16.31 -22.61 0.19
CA THR A 90 -17.54 -23.33 0.53
C THR A 90 -18.20 -22.74 1.77
N GLN A 91 -19.49 -22.46 1.66
CA GLN A 91 -20.35 -22.25 2.83
C GLN A 91 -20.48 -23.58 3.60
N ASN A 92 -20.58 -23.50 4.93
CA ASN A 92 -20.73 -24.69 5.78
C ASN A 92 -22.17 -25.22 5.76
N ILE A 93 -22.69 -25.50 4.56
CA ILE A 93 -24.05 -26.00 4.30
C ILE A 93 -23.93 -27.15 3.30
N MET A 94 -24.35 -28.34 3.72
CA MET A 94 -24.33 -29.53 2.87
C MET A 94 -25.75 -29.84 2.41
N THR A 95 -25.97 -29.79 1.09
CA THR A 95 -27.26 -30.12 0.49
C THR A 95 -27.15 -31.43 -0.26
N PHE A 96 -28.02 -32.39 0.06
CA PHE A 96 -28.16 -33.60 -0.73
C PHE A 96 -28.70 -33.23 -2.12
N LYS A 97 -27.97 -33.58 -3.17
CA LYS A 97 -28.33 -33.24 -4.55
C LYS A 97 -28.94 -34.41 -5.30
N MET A 98 -28.27 -35.56 -5.29
CA MET A 98 -28.66 -36.73 -6.07
C MET A 98 -28.21 -38.01 -5.38
N ALA A 99 -28.90 -39.12 -5.63
CA ALA A 99 -28.40 -40.47 -5.36
C ALA A 99 -28.70 -41.42 -6.51
N SER A 100 -27.85 -42.44 -6.68
CA SER A 100 -28.11 -43.54 -7.57
C SER A 100 -28.48 -44.79 -6.77
N VAL A 101 -29.67 -45.36 -7.03
CA VAL A 101 -30.15 -46.58 -6.37
C VAL A 101 -30.57 -47.58 -7.46
N ALA A 102 -29.97 -48.78 -7.42
CA ALA A 102 -30.21 -49.86 -8.38
C ALA A 102 -30.06 -49.44 -9.87
N GLY A 103 -29.09 -48.56 -10.15
CA GLY A 103 -28.82 -48.05 -11.51
C GLY A 103 -29.76 -46.93 -11.97
N ARG A 104 -30.64 -46.42 -11.10
CA ARG A 104 -31.49 -45.25 -11.37
C ARG A 104 -31.03 -44.05 -10.55
N ILE A 105 -30.88 -42.90 -11.20
CA ILE A 105 -30.49 -41.62 -10.59
C ILE A 105 -31.76 -40.91 -10.11
N PHE A 106 -31.75 -40.43 -8.87
CA PHE A 106 -32.79 -39.67 -8.17
C PHE A 106 -32.24 -38.32 -7.74
#